data_AF-T1P8B8-F1
#
_entry.id   AF-T1P8B8-F1
#
_cell.length_a   1.000
_cell.length_b   1.000
_cell.length_c   1.000
_cell.angle_alpha   90.00
_cell.angle_beta   90.00
_cell.angle_gamma   90.00
#
_symmetry.space_group_name_H-M   'P 1'
#
loop_
_entity.id
_entity.type
_entity.pdbx_description
1 polymer ?
#
loop_
_entity_poly.entity_id
_entity_poly.type
_entity_poly.pdbx_seq_one_letter_code
_entity_poly.pdbx_strand_id
1 'polypeptide(L)'
;MKFLYFACFVLMVQWTYGAVSTLQPPTIIHTLNSTDVGPEFLSLNETSSTTTTTTKPVTQAIHRNRDGKDDENETEKPIEDANFWFNVARKQLDKVIKSAMKNQENGFKRKAKNIIIFVGDGMGLTTITAGRIYKGQYLKHGHGEEEKLAFDEFAYTGLAKTYNVDKQVPDSAGTATAMFCGAKSDYGAIGVDTTRSKTNAQQGRLTSIMDWAQAEGKRTGIVTTTRITHATPAATYARIYHRDWECDTKVPMESQGIHKDIARQLIENAPGNKFNVIMGGGLKPLGATNPNEKRTIPWEGDTEEICSRGDDMNLPKQWLQMGKDMNEKREFVQSIKELDELDLKEVDRLMGLFRNNHITYAIGKEEGEPSLKEMTEAAIEVLQREHSNGFVLLVEGGRIDQAHHQNYAHAALHEVYEFDQAIEAALENTNANETLILVTADHSHSVTLNGYPKRGNDILGFANKASDPMAYETIMYANGPGFYDHLANDTAAVAQSPLNFWKNLSTLTAEQVHAPNYRHMATVPLKDESHGGEDVIVFANGPGSSLVRGVFEQNYLAYVMSYAGCMGPAKDFDETCRSSASSLASATTMPLLIVLAVCLINYFK
;
A
#
# COMPACT_ATOMS: atom_id res chain seq x y z
N MET A 1 -24.10 -41.25 -26.64
CA MET A 1 -24.16 -41.99 -27.92
C MET A 1 -24.61 -41.01 -28.99
N LYS A 2 -23.67 -40.48 -29.80
CA LYS A 2 -23.40 -40.86 -31.22
C LYS A 2 -24.29 -40.06 -32.18
N PHE A 3 -23.87 -39.33 -33.23
CA PHE A 3 -22.61 -38.96 -33.93
C PHE A 3 -23.03 -37.80 -34.90
N LEU A 4 -22.37 -36.63 -34.95
CA LEU A 4 -21.31 -36.18 -35.90
C LEU A 4 -21.54 -36.36 -37.42
N TYR A 5 -21.39 -35.27 -38.20
CA TYR A 5 -20.49 -35.02 -39.36
C TYR A 5 -21.09 -33.91 -40.28
N PHE A 6 -20.58 -32.67 -40.37
CA PHE A 6 -19.39 -32.11 -41.08
C PHE A 6 -19.39 -32.21 -42.62
N ALA A 7 -19.40 -31.06 -43.32
CA ALA A 7 -18.55 -30.77 -44.50
C ALA A 7 -18.74 -29.32 -45.03
N CYS A 8 -17.62 -28.58 -45.10
CA CYS A 8 -17.44 -27.33 -45.86
C CYS A 8 -17.43 -27.58 -47.37
N PHE A 9 -17.79 -26.58 -48.18
CA PHE A 9 -17.04 -26.25 -49.41
C PHE A 9 -17.25 -24.79 -49.85
N VAL A 10 -16.13 -24.17 -50.20
CA VAL A 10 -15.92 -22.82 -50.74
C VAL A 10 -16.18 -22.82 -52.25
N LEU A 11 -16.66 -21.72 -52.87
CA LEU A 11 -16.05 -21.07 -54.06
C LEU A 11 -16.92 -19.98 -54.73
N MET A 12 -16.20 -18.88 -55.03
CA MET A 12 -16.30 -17.95 -56.16
C MET A 12 -17.47 -16.97 -56.27
N VAL A 13 -17.14 -15.70 -55.96
CA VAL A 13 -17.77 -14.50 -56.54
C VAL A 13 -16.79 -13.93 -57.57
N GLN A 14 -17.24 -13.76 -58.82
CA GLN A 14 -16.55 -12.98 -59.85
C GLN A 14 -17.29 -11.67 -60.15
N TRP A 15 -16.54 -10.60 -59.92
CA TRP A 15 -16.58 -9.22 -60.37
C TRP A 15 -17.45 -8.83 -61.58
N THR A 16 -18.07 -7.64 -61.47
CA THR A 16 -17.98 -6.59 -62.50
C THR A 16 -17.77 -5.21 -61.86
N TYR A 17 -16.94 -4.41 -62.54
CA TYR A 17 -16.34 -3.13 -62.16
C TYR A 17 -17.29 -1.93 -62.17
N GLY A 18 -16.98 -0.91 -61.36
CA GLY A 18 -17.09 0.50 -61.79
C GLY A 18 -17.41 1.53 -60.71
N ALA A 19 -16.38 2.14 -60.10
CA ALA A 19 -16.20 3.60 -59.99
C ALA A 19 -15.11 3.93 -58.94
N VAL A 20 -14.13 4.74 -59.37
CA VAL A 20 -12.93 5.15 -58.65
C VAL A 20 -13.16 6.52 -58.00
N SER A 21 -12.81 6.68 -56.72
CA SER A 21 -12.42 7.97 -56.14
C SER A 21 -11.41 7.77 -55.00
N THR A 22 -10.14 7.96 -55.34
CA THR A 22 -9.00 8.47 -54.54
C THR A 22 -9.02 8.26 -53.01
N LEU A 23 -8.26 7.26 -52.54
CA LEU A 23 -7.70 7.19 -51.19
C LEU A 23 -6.16 7.12 -51.31
N GLN A 24 -5.47 8.04 -50.63
CA GLN A 24 -4.01 8.02 -50.49
C GLN A 24 -3.58 6.73 -49.76
N PRO A 25 -2.45 6.09 -50.15
CA PRO A 25 -1.93 4.94 -49.42
C PRO A 25 -1.38 5.37 -48.04
N PRO A 26 -1.46 4.51 -47.02
CA PRO A 26 -0.87 4.81 -45.71
C PRO A 26 0.64 4.89 -45.82
N THR A 27 1.21 5.89 -45.16
CA THR A 27 2.64 6.11 -45.01
C THR A 27 3.32 4.86 -44.48
N ILE A 28 4.40 4.46 -45.14
CA ILE A 28 5.29 3.37 -44.71
C ILE A 28 5.74 3.67 -43.28
N ILE A 29 5.48 2.74 -42.36
CA ILE A 29 6.10 2.75 -41.02
C ILE A 29 7.59 2.50 -41.24
N HIS A 30 8.40 3.55 -41.09
CA HIS A 30 9.84 3.41 -40.99
C HIS A 30 10.17 2.76 -39.64
N THR A 31 10.56 1.49 -39.66
CA THR A 31 11.27 0.88 -38.53
C THR A 31 12.60 1.61 -38.37
N LEU A 32 12.82 2.22 -37.21
CA LEU A 32 14.10 2.85 -36.86
C LEU A 32 15.21 1.81 -36.99
N ASN A 33 16.25 2.16 -37.76
CA ASN A 33 17.43 1.33 -37.94
C ASN A 33 18.42 1.65 -36.81
N SER A 34 19.30 0.70 -36.46
CA SER A 34 20.26 0.81 -35.35
C SER A 34 21.32 1.92 -35.51
N THR A 35 21.19 2.77 -36.52
CA THR A 35 22.04 3.92 -36.82
C THR A 35 21.42 5.26 -36.40
N ASP A 36 20.17 5.28 -35.92
CA ASP A 36 19.49 6.48 -35.38
C ASP A 36 19.78 6.71 -33.88
N VAL A 37 20.71 5.95 -33.30
CA VAL A 37 21.19 6.11 -31.93
C VAL A 37 22.33 7.14 -31.95
N GLY A 38 22.20 8.23 -31.20
CA GLY A 38 23.18 9.31 -31.13
C GLY A 38 24.60 8.84 -30.74
N PRO A 39 25.64 9.62 -31.08
CA PRO A 39 27.02 9.13 -31.09
C PRO A 39 27.52 8.72 -29.69
N GLU A 40 27.96 7.47 -29.67
CA GLU A 40 28.92 6.78 -28.83
C GLU A 40 29.66 7.59 -27.75
N PHE A 41 29.66 6.96 -26.57
CA PHE A 41 30.53 7.20 -25.42
C PHE A 41 32.00 7.34 -25.82
N LEU A 42 32.53 8.56 -25.74
CA LEU A 42 33.95 8.80 -25.57
C LEU A 42 34.21 9.18 -24.11
N SER A 43 34.89 8.29 -23.39
CA SER A 43 35.48 8.56 -22.08
C SER A 43 36.58 9.62 -22.23
N LEU A 44 36.49 10.72 -21.48
CA LEU A 44 37.58 11.68 -21.35
C LEU A 44 38.07 11.71 -19.90
N ASN A 45 39.23 11.10 -19.67
CA ASN A 45 40.17 11.54 -18.64
C ASN A 45 40.90 12.77 -19.18
N GLU A 46 40.93 13.87 -18.42
CA GLU A 46 42.16 14.48 -17.91
C GLU A 46 41.89 15.81 -17.15
N THR A 47 42.46 15.84 -15.95
CA THR A 47 42.93 16.96 -15.11
C THR A 47 42.94 18.41 -15.64
N SER A 48 42.50 19.35 -14.79
CA SER A 48 43.32 20.51 -14.40
C SER A 48 42.80 21.20 -13.13
N SER A 49 43.73 21.55 -12.24
CA SER A 49 43.59 22.28 -10.97
C SER A 49 43.32 23.78 -11.15
N THR A 50 42.68 24.44 -10.17
CA THR A 50 43.23 25.60 -9.40
C THR A 50 42.22 26.26 -8.42
N THR A 51 42.59 26.23 -7.12
CA THR A 51 42.54 27.28 -6.06
C THR A 51 41.28 28.10 -5.69
N THR A 52 40.80 27.83 -4.47
CA THR A 52 40.45 28.73 -3.32
C THR A 52 39.69 30.03 -3.54
N THR A 53 38.55 30.17 -2.85
CA THR A 53 38.41 31.15 -1.74
C THR A 53 37.20 30.84 -0.83
N THR A 54 37.45 30.97 0.46
CA THR A 54 36.56 30.75 1.61
C THR A 54 35.68 31.96 1.93
N THR A 55 34.39 31.75 2.23
CA THR A 55 33.64 32.49 3.27
C THR A 55 32.46 31.65 3.77
N LYS A 56 32.44 31.31 5.08
CA LYS A 56 31.27 30.75 5.80
C LYS A 56 30.42 31.88 6.40
N PRO A 57 29.14 31.59 6.71
CA PRO A 57 28.59 32.03 7.99
C PRO A 57 27.91 30.90 8.80
N VAL A 58 28.14 31.00 10.12
CA VAL A 58 27.21 30.80 11.25
C VAL A 58 26.58 29.42 11.51
N THR A 59 27.29 28.69 12.39
CA THR A 59 26.86 27.82 13.50
C THR A 59 25.37 27.61 13.83
N GLN A 60 24.97 26.33 13.85
CA GLN A 60 24.00 25.76 14.80
C GLN A 60 24.64 24.62 15.61
N ALA A 61 24.17 24.47 16.84
CA ALA A 61 24.82 23.78 17.95
C ALA A 61 24.86 22.25 17.82
N ILE A 62 26.04 21.67 18.10
CA ILE A 62 26.28 20.23 18.19
C ILE A 62 26.41 19.85 19.68
N HIS A 63 25.59 18.88 20.11
CA HIS A 63 25.77 18.18 21.37
C HIS A 63 27.11 17.42 21.34
N ARG A 64 28.00 17.76 22.28
CA ARG A 64 29.30 17.13 22.49
C ARG A 64 29.13 15.71 23.02
N ASN A 65 29.56 14.71 22.25
CA ASN A 65 30.09 13.47 22.83
C ASN A 65 31.62 13.57 22.86
N ARG A 66 32.17 13.39 24.07
CA ARG A 66 33.59 13.18 24.31
C ARG A 66 33.91 11.76 23.87
N ASP A 67 34.68 11.61 22.81
CA ASP A 67 35.88 10.77 22.75
C ASP A 67 36.51 10.98 21.37
N GLY A 68 37.74 11.51 21.36
CA GLY A 68 38.44 11.87 20.15
C GLY A 68 38.87 10.64 19.36
N LYS A 69 38.22 10.44 18.21
CA LYS A 69 38.79 9.81 17.02
C LYS A 69 38.25 10.57 15.82
N ASP A 70 39.17 11.09 15.02
CA ASP A 70 38.89 11.73 13.75
C ASP A 70 38.41 10.66 12.76
N ASP A 71 37.12 10.68 12.40
CA ASP A 71 36.56 9.84 11.34
C ASP A 71 36.79 10.51 9.97
N GLU A 72 38.04 10.44 9.49
CA GLU A 72 38.35 10.55 8.06
C GLU A 72 38.60 9.13 7.54
N ASN A 73 37.54 8.47 7.09
CA ASN A 73 37.65 7.31 6.21
C ASN A 73 36.52 7.42 5.18
N GLU A 74 36.75 8.21 4.14
CA GLU A 74 36.02 8.05 2.88
C GLU A 74 36.28 6.62 2.40
N THR A 75 35.32 5.73 2.67
CA THR A 75 35.35 4.38 2.15
C THR A 75 35.30 4.49 0.63
N GLU A 76 36.40 4.11 -0.04
CA GLU A 76 36.52 4.10 -1.49
C GLU A 76 35.33 3.32 -2.07
N LYS A 77 34.51 3.97 -2.90
CA LYS A 77 33.30 3.35 -3.47
C LYS A 77 33.72 2.07 -4.21
N PRO A 78 33.01 0.94 -4.01
CA PRO A 78 33.39 -0.30 -4.66
C PRO A 78 33.33 -0.14 -6.18
N ILE A 79 34.36 -0.62 -6.88
CA ILE A 79 34.35 -0.69 -8.35
C ILE A 79 33.29 -1.73 -8.75
N GLU A 80 32.22 -1.28 -9.40
CA GLU A 80 31.11 -2.13 -9.87
C GLU A 80 31.44 -2.85 -11.20
N ASP A 81 32.58 -3.53 -11.24
CA ASP A 81 33.03 -4.32 -12.38
C ASP A 81 32.30 -5.68 -12.49
N ALA A 82 32.71 -6.53 -13.44
CA ALA A 82 32.12 -7.86 -13.61
C ALA A 82 32.20 -8.71 -12.33
N ASN A 83 33.28 -8.61 -11.53
CA ASN A 83 33.43 -9.40 -10.32
C ASN A 83 32.46 -8.95 -9.23
N PHE A 84 32.23 -7.64 -9.10
CA PHE A 84 31.19 -7.11 -8.21
C PHE A 84 29.83 -7.73 -8.54
N TRP A 85 29.40 -7.67 -9.81
CA TRP A 85 28.10 -8.20 -10.22
C TRP A 85 28.01 -9.73 -10.11
N PHE A 86 29.09 -10.46 -10.40
CA PHE A 86 29.14 -11.90 -10.15
C PHE A 86 29.00 -12.23 -8.66
N ASN A 87 29.53 -11.39 -7.77
CA ASN A 87 29.40 -11.58 -6.33
C ASN A 87 27.98 -11.25 -5.85
N VAL A 88 27.36 -10.18 -6.35
CA VAL A 88 25.95 -9.86 -6.09
C VAL A 88 25.04 -11.01 -6.49
N ALA A 89 25.20 -11.52 -7.72
CA ALA A 89 24.42 -12.66 -8.22
C ALA A 89 24.63 -13.94 -7.41
N ARG A 90 25.89 -14.27 -7.05
CA ARG A 90 26.20 -15.44 -6.21
C ARG A 90 25.58 -15.34 -4.82
N LYS A 91 25.65 -14.17 -4.18
CA LYS A 91 25.03 -13.95 -2.87
C LYS A 91 23.51 -14.10 -2.94
N GLN A 92 22.88 -13.54 -3.97
CA GLN A 92 21.44 -13.68 -4.17
C GLN A 92 21.04 -15.14 -4.40
N LEU A 93 21.76 -15.87 -5.25
CA LEU A 93 21.50 -17.29 -5.50
C LEU A 93 21.66 -18.13 -4.22
N ASP A 94 22.73 -17.91 -3.45
CA ASP A 94 22.96 -18.60 -2.18
C ASP A 94 21.82 -18.31 -1.18
N LYS A 95 21.37 -17.06 -1.07
CA LYS A 95 20.21 -16.67 -0.24
C LYS A 95 18.95 -17.45 -0.67
N VAL A 96 18.64 -17.49 -1.96
CA VAL A 96 17.46 -18.19 -2.49
C VAL A 96 17.52 -19.69 -2.23
N ILE A 97 18.67 -20.33 -2.48
CA ILE A 97 18.88 -21.77 -2.22
C ILE A 97 18.69 -22.07 -0.72
N LYS A 98 19.31 -21.28 0.17
CA LYS A 98 19.15 -21.44 1.61
C LYS A 98 17.71 -21.28 2.07
N SER A 99 16.99 -20.30 1.53
CA SER A 99 15.55 -20.10 1.82
C SER A 99 14.71 -21.30 1.36
N ALA A 100 14.94 -21.79 0.14
CA ALA A 100 14.25 -22.97 -0.40
C ALA A 100 14.51 -24.23 0.44
N MET A 101 15.77 -24.47 0.85
CA MET A 101 16.14 -25.59 1.72
C MET A 101 15.48 -25.50 3.10
N LYS A 102 15.42 -24.30 3.70
CA LYS A 102 14.81 -24.06 5.01
C LYS A 102 13.30 -24.28 4.98
N ASN A 103 12.63 -23.84 3.94
CA ASN A 103 11.17 -23.84 3.89
C ASN A 103 10.57 -25.21 3.50
N GLN A 104 11.34 -26.10 2.86
CA GLN A 104 10.88 -27.37 2.26
C GLN A 104 9.71 -27.18 1.27
N GLU A 105 9.49 -28.10 0.33
CA GLU A 105 8.37 -27.98 -0.64
C GLU A 105 6.98 -27.87 0.03
N ASN A 106 6.88 -28.28 1.30
CA ASN A 106 5.65 -28.28 2.09
C ASN A 106 5.46 -27.02 2.96
N GLY A 107 6.23 -25.94 2.76
CA GLY A 107 6.14 -24.71 3.57
C GLY A 107 4.73 -24.08 3.64
N PHE A 108 3.89 -24.34 2.63
CA PHE A 108 2.48 -23.94 2.59
C PHE A 108 1.61 -24.67 3.63
N LYS A 109 2.05 -25.81 4.18
CA LYS A 109 1.31 -26.56 5.21
C LYS A 109 1.44 -25.91 6.60
N ARG A 110 2.43 -25.04 6.81
CA ARG A 110 2.56 -24.29 8.07
C ARG A 110 1.44 -23.27 8.18
N LYS A 111 0.83 -23.17 9.37
CA LYS A 111 -0.29 -22.29 9.64
C LYS A 111 0.15 -21.05 10.40
N ALA A 112 -0.46 -19.93 10.02
CA ALA A 112 -0.23 -18.63 10.59
C ALA A 112 -1.15 -18.45 11.80
N LYS A 113 -0.55 -18.19 12.97
CA LYS A 113 -1.29 -17.72 14.13
C LYS A 113 -1.78 -16.30 13.88
N ASN A 114 -0.89 -15.47 13.34
CA ASN A 114 -1.14 -14.05 13.07
C ASN A 114 -1.07 -13.77 11.56
N ILE A 115 -1.87 -12.82 11.08
CA ILE A 115 -1.82 -12.34 9.71
C ILE A 115 -1.76 -10.82 9.74
N ILE A 116 -0.78 -10.25 9.04
CA ILE A 116 -0.71 -8.82 8.76
C ILE A 116 -0.73 -8.63 7.25
N ILE A 117 -1.68 -7.83 6.77
CA ILE A 117 -1.72 -7.41 5.38
C ILE A 117 -1.47 -5.91 5.31
N PHE A 118 -0.41 -5.56 4.60
CA PHE A 118 -0.02 -4.20 4.27
C PHE A 118 -0.54 -3.87 2.87
N VAL A 119 -1.32 -2.81 2.77
CA VAL A 119 -1.84 -2.29 1.49
C VAL A 119 -1.28 -0.89 1.27
N GLY A 120 -0.40 -0.74 0.28
CA GLY A 120 -0.06 0.58 -0.25
C GLY A 120 -1.12 0.94 -1.30
N ASP A 121 -2.09 1.77 -0.95
CA ASP A 121 -3.17 2.16 -1.86
C ASP A 121 -2.55 2.87 -3.08
N GLY A 122 -2.85 2.39 -4.29
CA GLY A 122 -2.22 2.89 -5.53
C GLY A 122 -0.73 2.53 -5.74
N MET A 123 -0.09 1.74 -4.86
CA MET A 123 1.35 1.48 -4.88
C MET A 123 1.78 0.42 -5.91
N GLY A 124 1.63 0.71 -7.21
CA GLY A 124 2.10 -0.21 -8.26
C GLY A 124 3.61 -0.23 -8.47
N LEU A 125 4.07 -0.99 -9.47
CA LEU A 125 5.50 -1.28 -9.67
C LEU A 125 6.36 -0.03 -9.93
N THR A 126 5.82 0.96 -10.65
CA THR A 126 6.51 2.23 -10.89
C THR A 126 6.72 2.98 -9.57
N THR A 127 5.66 3.07 -8.74
CA THR A 127 5.70 3.69 -7.41
C THR A 127 6.68 2.99 -6.48
N ILE A 128 6.69 1.65 -6.46
CA ILE A 128 7.66 0.86 -5.68
C ILE A 128 9.10 1.18 -6.11
N THR A 129 9.35 1.23 -7.43
CA THR A 129 10.70 1.48 -7.95
C THR A 129 11.17 2.90 -7.66
N ALA A 130 10.32 3.89 -7.92
CA ALA A 130 10.61 5.28 -7.60
C ALA A 130 10.78 5.49 -6.08
N GLY A 131 9.93 4.84 -5.27
CA GLY A 131 9.99 4.91 -3.81
C GLY A 131 11.27 4.30 -3.22
N ARG A 132 11.76 3.20 -3.81
CA ARG A 132 13.06 2.60 -3.46
C ARG A 132 14.21 3.58 -3.72
N ILE A 133 14.24 4.18 -4.91
CA ILE A 133 15.27 5.16 -5.27
C ILE A 133 15.18 6.38 -4.34
N TYR A 134 13.97 6.90 -4.13
CA TYR A 134 13.70 8.01 -3.22
C TYR A 134 14.20 7.72 -1.81
N LYS A 135 13.86 6.56 -1.23
CA LYS A 135 14.32 6.15 0.10
C LYS A 135 15.83 6.22 0.20
N GLY A 136 16.55 5.65 -0.76
CA GLY A 136 18.01 5.63 -0.72
C GLY A 136 18.60 7.03 -0.83
N GLN A 137 18.04 7.88 -1.69
CA GLN A 137 18.47 9.27 -1.84
C GLN A 137 18.17 10.12 -0.60
N TYR A 138 16.97 9.96 -0.04
CA TYR A 138 16.51 10.65 1.16
C TYR A 138 17.36 10.29 2.39
N LEU A 139 17.68 9.01 2.56
CA LEU A 139 18.54 8.51 3.64
C LEU A 139 20.04 8.67 3.35
N LYS A 140 20.41 9.15 2.14
CA LYS A 140 21.80 9.28 1.67
C LYS A 140 22.55 7.93 1.62
N HIS A 141 21.82 6.86 1.33
CA HIS A 141 22.35 5.53 1.12
C HIS A 141 22.72 5.35 -0.35
N GLY A 142 24.01 5.55 -0.65
CA GLY A 142 24.55 5.33 -1.97
C GLY A 142 23.90 6.23 -3.03
N HIS A 143 23.57 5.67 -4.20
CA HIS A 143 22.95 6.39 -5.32
C HIS A 143 21.41 6.35 -5.29
N GLY A 144 20.85 5.36 -4.60
CA GLY A 144 19.42 5.16 -4.43
C GLY A 144 18.90 3.93 -5.16
N GLU A 145 19.37 3.65 -6.38
CA GLU A 145 18.89 2.53 -7.19
C GLU A 145 19.22 1.15 -6.59
N GLU A 146 20.24 1.07 -5.74
CA GLU A 146 20.66 -0.12 -5.01
C GLU A 146 20.00 -0.29 -3.64
N GLU A 147 19.26 0.72 -3.18
CA GLU A 147 18.53 0.67 -1.91
C GLU A 147 17.48 -0.46 -1.94
N LYS A 148 17.01 -0.87 -0.77
CA LYS A 148 15.96 -1.86 -0.62
C LYS A 148 14.84 -1.35 0.25
N LEU A 149 13.62 -1.70 -0.14
CA LEU A 149 12.47 -1.67 0.73
C LEU A 149 12.50 -2.95 1.59
N ALA A 150 11.97 -2.89 2.81
CA ALA A 150 11.93 -4.01 3.76
C ALA A 150 11.31 -5.27 3.14
N PHE A 151 10.31 -5.09 2.27
CA PHE A 151 9.63 -6.18 1.58
C PHE A 151 10.32 -6.68 0.29
N ASP A 152 11.37 -6.01 -0.21
CA ASP A 152 12.21 -6.54 -1.31
C ASP A 152 12.94 -7.83 -0.89
N GLU A 153 13.13 -8.01 0.42
CA GLU A 153 13.82 -9.17 0.98
C GLU A 153 12.90 -10.40 1.13
N PHE A 154 11.59 -10.26 0.89
CA PHE A 154 10.61 -11.33 1.02
C PHE A 154 10.85 -12.43 -0.03
N ALA A 155 10.68 -13.69 0.40
CA ALA A 155 11.10 -14.84 -0.41
C ALA A 155 10.12 -15.19 -1.54
N TYR A 156 8.87 -14.73 -1.46
CA TYR A 156 7.81 -15.11 -2.39
C TYR A 156 7.11 -13.89 -2.94
N THR A 157 6.92 -13.88 -4.25
CA THR A 157 6.23 -12.82 -4.99
C THR A 157 5.28 -13.38 -6.02
N GLY A 158 4.23 -12.62 -6.34
CA GLY A 158 3.28 -12.91 -7.41
C GLY A 158 2.59 -11.64 -7.90
N LEU A 159 1.83 -11.74 -8.99
CA LEU A 159 1.10 -10.62 -9.59
C LEU A 159 -0.40 -10.83 -9.43
N ALA A 160 -1.08 -9.79 -8.94
CA ALA A 160 -2.53 -9.75 -8.75
C ALA A 160 -3.19 -8.90 -9.82
N LYS A 161 -4.15 -9.48 -10.56
CA LYS A 161 -4.96 -8.79 -11.56
C LYS A 161 -6.08 -8.01 -10.89
N THR A 162 -6.11 -6.68 -11.07
CA THR A 162 -6.86 -5.75 -10.21
C THR A 162 -8.24 -5.35 -10.74
N TYR A 163 -8.55 -5.60 -12.02
CA TYR A 163 -9.84 -5.22 -12.63
C TYR A 163 -11.06 -5.56 -11.75
N ASN A 164 -12.01 -4.62 -11.65
CA ASN A 164 -13.32 -4.85 -11.04
C ASN A 164 -14.25 -5.54 -12.04
N VAL A 165 -15.40 -6.05 -11.59
CA VAL A 165 -16.31 -6.79 -12.48
C VAL A 165 -16.81 -5.92 -13.64
N ASP A 166 -17.00 -4.62 -13.41
CA ASP A 166 -17.54 -3.64 -14.36
C ASP A 166 -16.50 -2.64 -14.90
N LYS A 167 -15.24 -2.68 -14.44
CA LYS A 167 -14.17 -1.75 -14.83
C LYS A 167 -12.82 -2.43 -15.02
N GLN A 168 -12.12 -2.07 -16.11
CA GLN A 168 -10.77 -2.54 -16.38
C GLN A 168 -9.75 -1.91 -15.42
N VAL A 169 -9.84 -0.58 -15.25
CA VAL A 169 -9.13 0.17 -14.23
C VAL A 169 -10.06 0.26 -13.01
N PRO A 170 -9.73 -0.39 -11.89
CA PRO A 170 -10.64 -0.52 -10.76
C PRO A 170 -10.63 0.72 -9.86
N ASP A 171 -11.48 0.73 -8.83
CA ASP A 171 -11.29 1.57 -7.64
C ASP A 171 -10.94 0.77 -6.39
N SER A 172 -10.54 1.50 -5.34
CA SER A 172 -10.18 0.96 -4.03
C SER A 172 -11.31 0.16 -3.36
N ALA A 173 -12.59 0.47 -3.61
CA ALA A 173 -13.70 -0.27 -3.01
C ALA A 173 -13.84 -1.68 -3.59
N GLY A 174 -13.88 -1.80 -4.92
CA GLY A 174 -13.98 -3.09 -5.57
C GLY A 174 -12.76 -3.98 -5.34
N THR A 175 -11.56 -3.40 -5.32
CA THR A 175 -10.29 -4.11 -5.05
C THR A 175 -10.18 -4.55 -3.59
N ALA A 176 -10.50 -3.67 -2.64
CA ALA A 176 -10.51 -4.05 -1.22
C ALA A 176 -11.57 -5.12 -0.93
N THR A 177 -12.73 -5.08 -1.59
CA THR A 177 -13.72 -6.16 -1.53
C THR A 177 -13.14 -7.47 -2.06
N ALA A 178 -12.39 -7.44 -3.16
CA ALA A 178 -11.68 -8.63 -3.66
C ALA A 178 -10.68 -9.18 -2.63
N MET A 179 -9.77 -8.34 -2.14
CA MET A 179 -8.69 -8.73 -1.22
C MET A 179 -9.20 -9.24 0.13
N PHE A 180 -10.27 -8.67 0.65
CA PHE A 180 -10.74 -8.96 2.02
C PHE A 180 -11.97 -9.84 2.08
N CYS A 181 -12.80 -9.91 1.04
CA CYS A 181 -14.00 -10.75 1.02
C CYS A 181 -13.86 -11.98 0.11
N GLY A 182 -12.82 -12.03 -0.72
CA GLY A 182 -12.55 -13.16 -1.62
C GLY A 182 -13.46 -13.23 -2.85
N ALA A 183 -14.16 -12.15 -3.18
CA ALA A 183 -14.94 -12.01 -4.40
C ALA A 183 -14.70 -10.63 -5.03
N LYS A 184 -14.48 -10.59 -6.34
CA LYS A 184 -14.48 -9.34 -7.09
C LYS A 184 -15.88 -8.73 -7.10
N SER A 185 -15.94 -7.42 -7.07
CA SER A 185 -17.20 -6.67 -7.13
C SER A 185 -17.12 -5.54 -8.14
N ASP A 186 -18.21 -4.80 -8.25
CA ASP A 186 -18.31 -3.61 -9.07
C ASP A 186 -17.56 -2.43 -8.42
N TYR A 187 -17.23 -1.45 -9.25
CA TYR A 187 -16.72 -0.14 -8.83
C TYR A 187 -17.59 0.48 -7.72
N GLY A 188 -16.92 1.02 -6.69
CA GLY A 188 -17.52 1.66 -5.54
C GLY A 188 -18.20 0.71 -4.55
N ALA A 189 -18.29 -0.60 -4.83
CA ALA A 189 -18.92 -1.58 -3.94
C ALA A 189 -18.01 -1.93 -2.77
N ILE A 190 -18.54 -1.91 -1.54
CA ILE A 190 -17.77 -2.30 -0.35
C ILE A 190 -18.43 -3.51 0.31
N GLY A 191 -17.72 -4.64 0.32
CA GLY A 191 -18.14 -5.86 1.01
C GLY A 191 -19.45 -6.46 0.50
N VAL A 192 -19.86 -6.09 -0.72
CA VAL A 192 -21.05 -6.64 -1.38
C VAL A 192 -20.68 -7.11 -2.77
N ASP A 193 -21.35 -8.13 -3.30
CA ASP A 193 -21.20 -8.60 -4.67
C ASP A 193 -22.00 -7.75 -5.67
N THR A 194 -21.96 -8.13 -6.95
CA THR A 194 -22.62 -7.42 -8.06
C THR A 194 -24.14 -7.48 -8.02
N THR A 195 -24.74 -8.25 -7.11
CA THR A 195 -26.18 -8.27 -6.87
C THR A 195 -26.62 -7.21 -5.86
N ARG A 196 -25.72 -6.36 -5.36
CA ARG A 196 -25.99 -5.28 -4.38
C ARG A 196 -27.25 -4.46 -4.71
N SER A 197 -27.98 -4.06 -3.68
CA SER A 197 -29.23 -3.30 -3.82
C SER A 197 -29.26 -2.05 -2.94
N LYS A 198 -29.71 -0.92 -3.51
CA LYS A 198 -29.98 0.31 -2.76
C LYS A 198 -31.15 0.16 -1.79
N THR A 199 -32.13 -0.68 -2.12
CA THR A 199 -33.37 -0.83 -1.35
C THR A 199 -33.44 -2.13 -0.53
N ASN A 200 -32.37 -2.92 -0.53
CA ASN A 200 -32.24 -4.12 0.30
C ASN A 200 -30.80 -4.26 0.81
N ALA A 201 -30.55 -3.83 2.04
CA ALA A 201 -29.21 -3.88 2.66
C ALA A 201 -28.68 -5.29 2.96
N GLN A 202 -29.51 -6.33 2.81
CA GLN A 202 -29.08 -7.72 2.97
C GLN A 202 -28.60 -8.37 1.67
N GLN A 203 -28.95 -7.79 0.53
CA GLN A 203 -28.66 -8.38 -0.77
C GLN A 203 -27.18 -8.21 -1.13
N GLY A 204 -26.56 -9.30 -1.60
CA GLY A 204 -25.18 -9.33 -2.05
C GLY A 204 -24.13 -9.21 -0.95
N ARG A 205 -24.49 -9.23 0.34
CA ARG A 205 -23.52 -9.11 1.44
C ARG A 205 -22.50 -10.25 1.42
N LEU A 206 -21.23 -9.89 1.56
CA LEU A 206 -20.13 -10.83 1.73
C LEU A 206 -19.64 -10.87 3.19
N THR A 207 -18.82 -11.87 3.51
CA THR A 207 -18.07 -11.91 4.77
C THR A 207 -16.60 -11.62 4.47
N SER A 208 -15.93 -10.88 5.34
CA SER A 208 -14.53 -10.52 5.18
C SER A 208 -13.60 -11.43 5.97
N ILE A 209 -12.30 -11.30 5.74
CA ILE A 209 -11.24 -11.93 6.54
C ILE A 209 -11.36 -11.59 8.02
N MET A 210 -11.95 -10.45 8.38
CA MET A 210 -12.16 -10.07 9.78
C MET A 210 -13.36 -10.80 10.39
N ASP A 211 -14.44 -11.01 9.63
CA ASP A 211 -15.54 -11.88 10.05
C ASP A 211 -15.01 -13.30 10.33
N TRP A 212 -14.18 -13.81 9.41
CA TRP A 212 -13.60 -15.14 9.51
C TRP A 212 -12.66 -15.26 10.70
N ALA A 213 -11.80 -14.27 10.92
CA ALA A 213 -10.87 -14.24 12.05
C ALA A 213 -11.62 -14.21 13.39
N GLN A 214 -12.62 -13.33 13.53
CA GLN A 214 -13.41 -13.22 14.76
C GLN A 214 -14.22 -14.49 15.04
N ALA A 215 -14.71 -15.18 14.01
CA ALA A 215 -15.39 -16.47 14.16
C ALA A 215 -14.47 -17.56 14.76
N GLU A 216 -13.16 -17.48 14.52
CA GLU A 216 -12.16 -18.37 15.10
C GLU A 216 -11.53 -17.80 16.41
N GLY A 217 -12.13 -16.74 16.97
CA GLY A 217 -11.68 -16.11 18.22
C GLY A 217 -10.36 -15.35 18.11
N LYS A 218 -9.92 -15.00 16.89
CA LYS A 218 -8.75 -14.15 16.67
C LYS A 218 -9.10 -12.69 16.96
N ARG A 219 -8.12 -11.95 17.47
CA ARG A 219 -8.20 -10.48 17.61
C ARG A 219 -8.11 -9.83 16.23
N THR A 220 -8.72 -8.66 16.06
CA THR A 220 -8.77 -7.99 14.74
C THR A 220 -8.52 -6.50 14.87
N GLY A 221 -7.82 -5.91 13.90
CA GLY A 221 -7.52 -4.49 13.91
C GLY A 221 -7.31 -3.90 12.52
N ILE A 222 -7.51 -2.60 12.44
CA ILE A 222 -7.25 -1.78 11.25
C ILE A 222 -6.41 -0.56 11.63
N VAL A 223 -5.40 -0.28 10.81
CA VAL A 223 -4.52 0.90 10.88
C VAL A 223 -4.44 1.51 9.49
N THR A 224 -4.59 2.82 9.37
CA THR A 224 -4.51 3.52 8.07
C THR A 224 -4.10 4.98 8.23
N THR A 225 -3.46 5.56 7.21
CA THR A 225 -3.30 7.02 7.10
C THR A 225 -4.53 7.73 6.53
N THR A 226 -5.56 7.00 6.07
CA THR A 226 -6.80 7.57 5.54
C THR A 226 -7.86 7.76 6.63
N ARG A 227 -9.09 8.10 6.23
CA ARG A 227 -10.24 8.10 7.14
C ARG A 227 -10.54 6.64 7.44
N ILE A 228 -10.89 6.30 8.68
CA ILE A 228 -11.23 4.91 9.01
C ILE A 228 -12.47 4.38 8.24
N THR A 229 -13.25 5.29 7.66
CA THR A 229 -14.40 5.06 6.80
C THR A 229 -14.08 5.01 5.31
N HIS A 230 -12.81 5.22 4.91
CA HIS A 230 -12.35 5.09 3.54
C HIS A 230 -12.53 3.65 3.02
N ALA A 231 -12.51 3.48 1.70
CA ALA A 231 -12.89 2.23 1.05
C ALA A 231 -12.09 1.01 1.51
N THR A 232 -10.77 1.11 1.56
CA THR A 232 -9.85 0.02 1.93
C THR A 232 -10.09 -0.51 3.35
N PRO A 233 -10.09 0.32 4.43
CA PRO A 233 -10.41 -0.16 5.76
C PRO A 233 -11.88 -0.58 5.86
N ALA A 234 -12.80 0.15 5.22
CA ALA A 234 -14.23 -0.15 5.25
C ALA A 234 -14.57 -1.52 4.69
N ALA A 235 -13.91 -2.00 3.64
CA ALA A 235 -14.16 -3.34 3.08
C ALA A 235 -13.93 -4.48 4.11
N THR A 236 -13.11 -4.24 5.13
CA THR A 236 -12.92 -5.20 6.22
C THR A 236 -14.15 -5.35 7.13
N TYR A 237 -15.06 -4.36 7.20
CA TYR A 237 -16.21 -4.40 8.13
C TYR A 237 -17.57 -3.97 7.56
N ALA A 238 -17.61 -3.02 6.63
CA ALA A 238 -18.83 -2.47 6.09
C ALA A 238 -19.35 -3.28 4.90
N ARG A 239 -20.67 -3.28 4.74
CA ARG A 239 -21.38 -3.87 3.60
C ARG A 239 -22.30 -2.79 3.07
N ILE A 240 -21.89 -2.14 1.99
CA ILE A 240 -22.57 -0.93 1.52
C ILE A 240 -22.54 -0.81 0.01
N TYR A 241 -23.60 -0.24 -0.53
CA TYR A 241 -23.78 -0.13 -1.98
C TYR A 241 -22.71 0.75 -2.63
N HIS A 242 -22.31 1.85 -1.99
CA HIS A 242 -21.32 2.78 -2.52
C HIS A 242 -20.36 3.28 -1.43
N ARG A 243 -19.08 3.44 -1.79
CA ARG A 243 -18.01 3.89 -0.89
C ARG A 243 -18.22 5.28 -0.29
N ASP A 244 -18.83 6.19 -1.04
CA ASP A 244 -19.02 7.57 -0.58
C ASP A 244 -19.98 7.71 0.63
N TRP A 245 -20.71 6.65 0.98
CA TRP A 245 -21.68 6.66 2.09
C TRP A 245 -20.98 6.55 3.45
N GLU A 246 -19.91 7.34 3.64
CA GLU A 246 -19.05 7.35 4.82
C GLU A 246 -19.82 7.81 6.08
N CYS A 247 -20.74 8.77 5.91
CA CYS A 247 -21.66 9.22 6.94
C CYS A 247 -23.10 9.41 6.40
N ASP A 248 -24.06 9.62 7.30
CA ASP A 248 -25.50 9.67 7.02
C ASP A 248 -25.88 10.66 5.91
N THR A 249 -25.23 11.83 5.87
CA THR A 249 -25.51 12.87 4.86
C THR A 249 -25.10 12.49 3.44
N LYS A 250 -24.33 11.43 3.28
CA LYS A 250 -23.95 10.87 1.97
C LYS A 250 -24.83 9.70 1.54
N VAL A 251 -25.68 9.17 2.42
CA VAL A 251 -26.65 8.13 2.08
C VAL A 251 -27.82 8.78 1.32
N PRO A 252 -28.09 8.34 0.07
CA PRO A 252 -29.14 8.94 -0.74
C PRO A 252 -30.51 8.60 -0.19
N MET A 253 -31.49 9.46 -0.47
CA MET A 253 -32.84 9.41 0.12
C MET A 253 -33.52 8.05 -0.03
N GLU A 254 -33.36 7.37 -1.17
CA GLU A 254 -33.94 6.04 -1.41
C GLU A 254 -33.35 4.92 -0.53
N SER A 255 -32.17 5.16 0.08
CA SER A 255 -31.43 4.20 0.90
C SER A 255 -31.47 4.56 2.39
N GLN A 256 -31.96 5.74 2.76
CA GLN A 256 -32.04 6.19 4.16
C GLN A 256 -32.98 5.29 4.97
N GLY A 257 -32.55 4.89 6.16
CA GLY A 257 -33.27 3.93 7.01
C GLY A 257 -33.16 2.47 6.56
N ILE A 258 -32.62 2.20 5.36
CA ILE A 258 -32.35 0.86 4.84
C ILE A 258 -30.88 0.51 5.06
N HIS A 259 -29.99 1.39 4.60
CA HIS A 259 -28.54 1.25 4.78
C HIS A 259 -28.07 2.13 5.93
N LYS A 260 -27.23 1.55 6.79
CA LYS A 260 -26.40 2.34 7.72
C LYS A 260 -25.16 2.81 6.96
N ASP A 261 -24.78 4.07 7.17
CA ASP A 261 -23.50 4.60 6.67
C ASP A 261 -22.30 3.83 7.24
N ILE A 262 -21.15 3.94 6.58
CA ILE A 262 -19.94 3.19 6.93
C ILE A 262 -19.52 3.46 8.39
N ALA A 263 -19.53 4.71 8.84
CA ALA A 263 -19.17 5.06 10.22
C ALA A 263 -20.06 4.34 11.25
N ARG A 264 -21.38 4.30 11.00
CA ARG A 264 -22.30 3.53 11.85
C ARG A 264 -22.05 2.04 11.79
N GLN A 265 -21.75 1.47 10.63
CA GLN A 265 -21.41 0.04 10.53
C GLN A 265 -20.16 -0.33 11.33
N LEU A 266 -19.16 0.55 11.40
CA LEU A 266 -17.95 0.34 12.22
C LEU A 266 -18.29 0.17 13.71
N ILE A 267 -19.24 0.94 14.24
CA ILE A 267 -19.53 0.97 15.68
C ILE A 267 -20.70 0.07 16.07
N GLU A 268 -21.68 -0.11 15.19
CA GLU A 268 -22.92 -0.81 15.50
C GLU A 268 -22.97 -2.26 14.98
N ASN A 269 -22.10 -2.65 14.04
CA ASN A 269 -22.17 -3.95 13.38
C ASN A 269 -20.86 -4.73 13.49
N ALA A 270 -20.99 -6.06 13.60
CA ALA A 270 -19.85 -6.95 13.42
C ALA A 270 -19.47 -6.98 11.93
N PRO A 271 -18.17 -7.08 11.60
CA PRO A 271 -17.05 -7.30 12.53
C PRO A 271 -16.50 -6.01 13.19
N GLY A 272 -16.87 -4.82 12.70
CA GLY A 272 -16.30 -3.53 13.13
C GLY A 272 -16.43 -3.25 14.63
N ASN A 273 -17.61 -3.49 15.19
CA ASN A 273 -17.90 -3.20 16.61
C ASN A 273 -17.13 -4.12 17.59
N LYS A 274 -16.45 -5.13 17.04
CA LYS A 274 -15.62 -6.12 17.73
C LYS A 274 -14.14 -5.98 17.41
N PHE A 275 -13.71 -4.94 16.70
CA PHE A 275 -12.29 -4.66 16.54
C PHE A 275 -11.62 -4.34 17.87
N ASN A 276 -10.40 -4.84 18.02
CA ASN A 276 -9.50 -4.52 19.13
C ASN A 276 -8.71 -3.25 18.85
N VAL A 277 -8.44 -2.94 17.59
CA VAL A 277 -7.69 -1.75 17.19
C VAL A 277 -8.36 -1.07 16.02
N ILE A 278 -8.55 0.24 16.14
CA ILE A 278 -9.08 1.11 15.10
C ILE A 278 -8.21 2.37 15.10
N MET A 279 -7.28 2.52 14.15
CA MET A 279 -6.40 3.69 14.10
C MET A 279 -6.33 4.33 12.71
N GLY A 280 -6.49 5.65 12.67
CA GLY A 280 -6.36 6.45 11.45
C GLY A 280 -6.91 7.86 11.61
N GLY A 281 -7.39 8.45 10.52
CA GLY A 281 -8.16 9.70 10.52
C GLY A 281 -9.67 9.48 10.58
N GLY A 282 -10.43 10.55 10.38
CA GLY A 282 -11.87 10.50 10.14
C GLY A 282 -12.75 10.77 11.36
N LEU A 283 -12.39 11.71 12.24
CA LEU A 283 -13.28 12.14 13.34
C LEU A 283 -14.64 12.61 12.80
N LYS A 284 -14.64 13.37 11.69
CA LYS A 284 -15.84 14.07 11.20
C LYS A 284 -16.95 13.15 10.68
N PRO A 285 -16.68 12.11 9.86
CA PRO A 285 -17.69 11.09 9.51
C PRO A 285 -18.29 10.39 10.73
N LEU A 286 -17.52 10.30 11.82
CA LEU A 286 -17.95 9.69 13.08
C LEU A 286 -18.71 10.66 14.02
N GLY A 287 -18.88 11.93 13.62
CA GLY A 287 -19.58 12.94 14.41
C GLY A 287 -18.77 13.48 15.60
N ALA A 288 -17.46 13.33 15.55
CA ALA A 288 -16.49 14.03 16.39
C ALA A 288 -15.74 15.08 15.55
N THR A 289 -15.14 16.08 16.19
CA THR A 289 -14.35 17.09 15.49
C THR A 289 -13.33 17.69 16.44
N ASN A 290 -12.11 17.90 15.95
CA ASN A 290 -11.12 18.76 16.55
C ASN A 290 -11.19 20.16 15.89
N PRO A 291 -11.80 21.17 16.52
CA PRO A 291 -11.94 22.50 15.93
C PRO A 291 -10.61 23.27 15.84
N ASN A 292 -9.57 22.81 16.54
CA ASN A 292 -8.25 23.44 16.57
C ASN A 292 -7.24 22.73 15.66
N GLU A 293 -7.71 21.90 14.71
CA GLU A 293 -6.87 21.20 13.75
C GLU A 293 -6.05 22.20 12.91
N LYS A 294 -4.72 22.05 12.96
CA LYS A 294 -3.80 22.85 12.14
C LYS A 294 -3.62 22.25 10.74
N ARG A 295 -3.45 23.13 9.76
CA ARG A 295 -3.09 22.80 8.37
C ARG A 295 -2.05 23.80 7.88
N THR A 296 -0.78 23.41 7.95
CA THR A 296 0.38 24.23 7.60
C THR A 296 0.66 24.20 6.10
N ILE A 297 0.45 23.05 5.45
CA ILE A 297 0.56 22.91 4.00
C ILE A 297 -0.86 22.88 3.39
N PRO A 298 -1.14 23.73 2.38
CA PRO A 298 -2.42 23.73 1.68
C PRO A 298 -2.46 22.57 0.69
N TRP A 299 -2.90 21.42 1.16
CA TRP A 299 -3.22 20.27 0.30
C TRP A 299 -4.54 20.53 -0.44
N GLU A 300 -4.57 20.21 -1.72
CA GLU A 300 -5.73 20.37 -2.60
C GLU A 300 -6.22 19.01 -3.12
N GLY A 301 -7.43 18.97 -3.68
CA GLY A 301 -8.01 17.78 -4.32
C GLY A 301 -9.33 17.33 -3.72
N ASP A 302 -10.05 16.49 -4.45
CA ASP A 302 -11.36 15.98 -4.03
C ASP A 302 -11.23 15.06 -2.79
N THR A 303 -10.05 14.47 -2.56
CA THR A 303 -9.73 13.65 -1.37
C THR A 303 -9.70 14.46 -0.06
N GLU A 304 -9.50 15.78 -0.15
CA GLU A 304 -9.55 16.68 1.01
C GLU A 304 -10.98 17.10 1.40
N GLU A 305 -11.98 16.75 0.58
CA GLU A 305 -13.39 16.90 0.94
C GLU A 305 -13.83 15.86 1.97
N ILE A 306 -14.72 16.27 2.88
CA ILE A 306 -15.16 15.39 3.96
C ILE A 306 -16.61 15.63 4.36
N CYS A 307 -17.34 14.52 4.52
CA CYS A 307 -18.71 14.54 4.95
C CYS A 307 -18.83 14.89 6.44
N SER A 308 -20.00 15.42 6.82
CA SER A 308 -20.32 15.74 8.22
C SER A 308 -21.64 15.08 8.56
N ARG A 309 -21.76 14.57 9.79
CA ARG A 309 -23.01 13.96 10.22
C ARG A 309 -24.13 15.00 10.35
N GLY A 310 -25.36 14.61 10.01
CA GLY A 310 -26.58 15.42 10.16
C GLY A 310 -27.55 14.86 11.20
N ASP A 311 -27.19 13.75 11.84
CA ASP A 311 -28.04 12.99 12.78
C ASP A 311 -27.65 13.15 14.26
N ASP A 312 -26.80 14.14 14.57
CA ASP A 312 -26.31 14.49 15.91
C ASP A 312 -25.59 13.33 16.67
N MET A 313 -25.24 12.24 15.99
CA MET A 313 -24.53 11.12 16.62
C MET A 313 -23.06 11.47 16.86
N ASN A 314 -22.55 11.06 18.03
CA ASN A 314 -21.12 11.02 18.30
C ASN A 314 -20.70 9.56 18.55
N LEU A 315 -20.22 8.92 17.49
CA LEU A 315 -19.97 7.49 17.47
C LEU A 315 -18.79 7.06 18.38
N PRO A 316 -17.70 7.83 18.55
CA PRO A 316 -16.64 7.50 19.50
C PRO A 316 -17.14 7.50 20.96
N LYS A 317 -17.99 8.47 21.34
CA LYS A 317 -18.62 8.48 22.67
C LYS A 317 -19.53 7.26 22.88
N GLN A 318 -20.32 6.90 21.87
CA GLN A 318 -21.16 5.69 21.94
C GLN A 318 -20.29 4.43 22.08
N TRP A 319 -19.20 4.33 21.32
CA TRP A 319 -18.27 3.21 21.39
C TRP A 319 -17.60 3.06 22.76
N LEU A 320 -17.22 4.17 23.42
CA LEU A 320 -16.74 4.17 24.80
C LEU A 320 -17.83 3.73 25.78
N GLN A 321 -19.07 4.19 25.60
CA GLN A 321 -20.19 3.82 26.47
C GLN A 321 -20.48 2.31 26.38
N MET A 322 -20.46 1.73 25.17
CA MET A 322 -20.57 0.28 24.98
C MET A 322 -19.52 -0.50 25.77
N GLY A 323 -18.29 0.04 25.88
CA GLY A 323 -17.23 -0.57 26.70
C GLY A 323 -17.59 -0.61 28.17
N LYS A 324 -18.11 0.49 28.72
CA LYS A 324 -18.58 0.56 30.12
C LYS A 324 -19.71 -0.43 30.38
N ASP A 325 -20.66 -0.53 29.46
CA ASP A 325 -21.82 -1.42 29.58
C ASP A 325 -21.41 -2.90 29.56
N MET A 326 -20.31 -3.23 28.87
CA MET A 326 -19.78 -4.60 28.75
C MET A 326 -18.61 -4.90 29.70
N ASN A 327 -18.19 -3.94 30.53
CA ASN A 327 -16.98 -4.03 31.36
C ASN A 327 -15.72 -4.38 30.55
N GLU A 328 -15.57 -3.78 29.36
CA GLU A 328 -14.37 -3.84 28.51
C GLU A 328 -13.57 -2.53 28.63
N LYS A 329 -12.25 -2.61 28.79
CA LYS A 329 -11.38 -1.41 28.83
C LYS A 329 -11.17 -0.87 27.42
N ARG A 330 -11.97 0.13 27.07
CA ARG A 330 -11.91 0.84 25.78
C ARG A 330 -11.26 2.20 25.95
N GLU A 331 -10.22 2.47 25.18
CA GLU A 331 -9.52 3.76 25.17
C GLU A 331 -9.71 4.47 23.83
N PHE A 332 -9.93 5.79 23.88
CA PHE A 332 -10.06 6.66 22.72
C PHE A 332 -9.01 7.78 22.79
N VAL A 333 -8.16 7.87 21.78
CA VAL A 333 -7.06 8.84 21.69
C VAL A 333 -7.10 9.62 20.39
N GLN A 334 -6.59 10.85 20.40
CA GLN A 334 -6.57 11.77 19.27
C GLN A 334 -5.18 12.37 18.99
N SER A 335 -4.14 11.95 19.71
CA SER A 335 -2.76 12.37 19.46
C SER A 335 -1.75 11.27 19.82
N ILE A 336 -0.54 11.37 19.26
CA ILE A 336 0.58 10.48 19.64
C ILE A 336 0.87 10.54 21.14
N LYS A 337 0.80 11.72 21.75
CA LYS A 337 1.03 11.88 23.20
C LYS A 337 0.01 11.09 24.02
N GLU A 338 -1.27 11.17 23.67
CA GLU A 338 -2.31 10.40 24.37
C GLU A 338 -2.12 8.89 24.16
N LEU A 339 -1.64 8.48 22.99
CA LEU A 339 -1.33 7.08 22.69
C LEU A 339 -0.16 6.56 23.55
N ASP A 340 0.93 7.33 23.66
CA ASP A 340 2.13 6.99 24.43
C ASP A 340 1.89 6.93 25.95
N GLU A 341 0.87 7.60 26.45
CA GLU A 341 0.50 7.59 27.88
C GLU A 341 -0.26 6.31 28.28
N LEU A 342 -0.71 5.49 27.33
CA LEU A 342 -1.44 4.26 27.60
C LEU A 342 -0.51 3.08 27.92
N ASP A 343 -0.90 2.28 28.92
CA ASP A 343 -0.40 0.92 29.05
C ASP A 343 -1.17 0.01 28.08
N LEU A 344 -0.67 -0.09 26.85
CA LEU A 344 -1.30 -0.84 25.76
C LEU A 344 -1.50 -2.33 26.10
N LYS A 345 -0.73 -2.87 27.04
CA LYS A 345 -0.90 -4.26 27.51
C LYS A 345 -2.13 -4.46 28.37
N GLU A 346 -2.73 -3.40 28.88
CA GLU A 346 -3.95 -3.49 29.68
C GLU A 346 -5.20 -3.08 28.89
N VAL A 347 -5.05 -2.59 27.65
CA VAL A 347 -6.16 -2.10 26.80
C VAL A 347 -6.83 -3.24 26.03
N ASP A 348 -8.13 -3.45 26.25
CA ASP A 348 -8.90 -4.47 25.51
C ASP A 348 -9.15 -4.03 24.07
N ARG A 349 -9.53 -2.76 23.90
CA ARG A 349 -9.78 -2.13 22.61
C ARG A 349 -9.32 -0.68 22.57
N LEU A 350 -8.66 -0.31 21.47
CA LEU A 350 -8.12 1.01 21.23
C LEU A 350 -8.75 1.62 19.98
N MET A 351 -9.21 2.87 20.09
CA MET A 351 -9.57 3.71 18.95
C MET A 351 -8.70 4.98 18.94
N GLY A 352 -7.86 5.13 17.92
CA GLY A 352 -7.06 6.32 17.69
C GLY A 352 -7.54 7.08 16.45
N LEU A 353 -8.12 8.27 16.62
CA LEU A 353 -8.57 9.09 15.49
C LEU A 353 -7.85 10.44 15.53
N PHE A 354 -6.80 10.57 14.73
CA PHE A 354 -5.83 11.65 14.89
C PHE A 354 -6.19 12.92 14.11
N ARG A 355 -7.15 12.82 13.18
CA ARG A 355 -7.57 13.94 12.32
C ARG A 355 -9.05 13.96 12.01
N ASN A 356 -9.57 15.15 11.71
CA ASN A 356 -10.92 15.34 11.20
C ASN A 356 -11.12 14.58 9.89
N ASN A 357 -10.17 14.75 8.97
CA ASN A 357 -10.10 14.07 7.68
C ASN A 357 -9.08 12.93 7.69
N HIS A 358 -8.33 12.76 6.61
CA HIS A 358 -7.16 11.90 6.55
C HIS A 358 -6.06 12.40 7.50
N ILE A 359 -5.13 11.51 7.85
CA ILE A 359 -3.84 11.89 8.43
C ILE A 359 -3.09 12.71 7.37
N THR A 360 -2.30 13.69 7.81
CA THR A 360 -1.52 14.49 6.87
C THR A 360 -0.47 13.64 6.15
N TYR A 361 -0.02 14.08 4.97
CA TYR A 361 1.09 13.39 4.30
C TYR A 361 2.34 13.45 5.20
N ALA A 362 3.08 12.35 5.30
CA ALA A 362 4.23 12.18 6.17
C ALA A 362 5.32 13.24 5.95
N ILE A 363 5.55 13.66 4.69
CA ILE A 363 6.49 14.75 4.36
C ILE A 363 6.07 16.12 4.92
N GLY A 364 4.79 16.28 5.25
CA GLY A 364 4.19 17.47 5.83
C GLY A 364 3.44 17.18 7.12
N LYS A 365 3.91 16.19 7.90
CA LYS A 365 3.23 15.72 9.12
C LYS A 365 3.07 16.85 10.13
N GLU A 366 1.85 17.04 10.62
CA GLU A 366 1.57 18.00 11.70
C GLU A 366 1.99 17.50 13.07
N GLU A 367 2.32 18.43 13.96
CA GLU A 367 2.68 18.12 15.35
C GLU A 367 1.50 17.42 16.07
N GLY A 368 1.80 16.28 16.71
CA GLY A 368 0.82 15.49 17.46
C GLY A 368 0.21 14.32 16.69
N GLU A 369 0.46 14.19 15.38
CA GLU A 369 0.05 13.03 14.58
C GLU A 369 1.07 11.89 14.72
N PRO A 370 0.62 10.64 14.97
CA PRO A 370 1.49 9.48 14.90
C PRO A 370 1.86 9.17 13.45
N SER A 371 3.05 8.63 13.27
CA SER A 371 3.49 7.95 12.05
C SER A 371 2.72 6.63 11.85
N LEU A 372 2.69 6.12 10.61
CA LEU A 372 2.13 4.80 10.32
C LEU A 372 2.92 3.70 11.02
N LYS A 373 4.24 3.90 11.18
CA LYS A 373 5.10 3.06 12.02
C LYS A 373 4.60 3.00 13.47
N GLU A 374 4.44 4.14 14.13
CA GLU A 374 4.00 4.23 15.54
C GLU A 374 2.60 3.61 15.73
N MET A 375 1.66 3.87 14.81
CA MET A 375 0.35 3.22 14.85
C MET A 375 0.46 1.70 14.66
N THR A 376 1.35 1.22 13.80
CA THR A 376 1.54 -0.22 13.59
C THR A 376 2.11 -0.90 14.82
N GLU A 377 3.11 -0.30 15.47
CA GLU A 377 3.70 -0.80 16.72
C GLU A 377 2.64 -0.90 17.83
N ALA A 378 1.88 0.18 18.05
CA ALA A 378 0.82 0.20 19.04
C ALA A 378 -0.30 -0.81 18.74
N ALA A 379 -0.66 -0.99 17.46
CA ALA A 379 -1.66 -1.98 17.06
C ALA A 379 -1.21 -3.40 17.37
N ILE A 380 0.04 -3.73 17.06
CA ILE A 380 0.61 -5.05 17.33
C ILE A 380 0.64 -5.31 18.83
N GLU A 381 1.02 -4.33 19.66
CA GLU A 381 1.05 -4.47 21.11
C GLU A 381 -0.35 -4.76 21.71
N VAL A 382 -1.40 -4.06 21.24
CA VAL A 382 -2.78 -4.31 21.69
C VAL A 382 -3.31 -5.67 21.20
N LEU A 383 -2.91 -6.11 20.00
CA LEU A 383 -3.38 -7.35 19.39
C LEU A 383 -2.65 -8.58 19.91
N GLN A 384 -1.38 -8.46 20.28
CA GLN A 384 -0.59 -9.56 20.80
C GLN A 384 -0.95 -9.82 22.26
N ARG A 385 -1.68 -10.91 22.49
CA ARG A 385 -2.04 -11.38 23.83
C ARG A 385 -1.54 -12.80 24.05
N GLU A 386 -0.98 -13.02 25.24
CA GLU A 386 -0.71 -14.36 25.73
C GLU A 386 -2.02 -15.18 25.71
N HIS A 387 -1.92 -16.45 25.33
CA HIS A 387 -3.05 -17.38 25.23
C HIS A 387 -4.19 -17.00 24.24
N SER A 388 -4.00 -16.01 23.36
CA SER A 388 -4.95 -15.72 22.28
C SER A 388 -4.78 -16.65 21.07
N ASN A 389 -5.85 -16.78 20.27
CA ASN A 389 -5.84 -17.51 19.00
C ASN A 389 -5.06 -16.80 17.87
N GLY A 390 -4.35 -15.72 18.20
CA GLY A 390 -3.67 -14.84 17.26
C GLY A 390 -4.53 -13.68 16.79
N PHE A 391 -4.08 -12.99 15.75
CA PHE A 391 -4.75 -11.80 15.24
C PHE A 391 -4.71 -11.66 13.71
N VAL A 392 -5.61 -10.83 13.18
CA VAL A 392 -5.55 -10.31 11.80
C VAL A 392 -5.51 -8.78 11.84
N LEU A 393 -4.51 -8.20 11.19
CA LEU A 393 -4.29 -6.76 11.13
C LEU A 393 -4.20 -6.30 9.67
N LEU A 394 -4.99 -5.29 9.33
CA LEU A 394 -4.77 -4.48 8.12
C LEU A 394 -3.96 -3.24 8.50
N VAL A 395 -2.90 -2.96 7.74
CA VAL A 395 -2.17 -1.69 7.77
C VAL A 395 -2.18 -1.08 6.37
N GLU A 396 -2.63 0.16 6.23
CA GLU A 396 -2.78 0.82 4.94
C GLU A 396 -1.93 2.11 4.86
N GLY A 397 -1.03 2.17 3.89
CA GLY A 397 -0.38 3.40 3.44
C GLY A 397 -1.26 4.12 2.42
N GLY A 398 -2.45 4.57 2.83
CA GLY A 398 -3.49 4.97 1.89
C GLY A 398 -3.35 6.39 1.33
N ARG A 399 -2.42 7.17 1.87
CA ARG A 399 -2.06 8.49 1.33
C ARG A 399 -1.11 8.39 0.13
N ILE A 400 -0.57 7.21 -0.21
CA ILE A 400 0.18 7.01 -1.47
C ILE A 400 -0.72 7.34 -2.68
N ASP A 401 -1.92 6.75 -2.71
CA ASP A 401 -2.95 6.97 -3.73
C ASP A 401 -3.34 8.44 -3.86
N GLN A 402 -3.69 9.07 -2.73
CA GLN A 402 -4.16 10.45 -2.70
C GLN A 402 -3.10 11.44 -3.20
N ALA A 403 -1.82 11.17 -2.92
CA ALA A 403 -0.73 11.96 -3.45
C ALA A 403 -0.60 11.79 -4.98
N HIS A 404 -0.74 10.57 -5.49
CA HIS A 404 -0.73 10.32 -6.93
C HIS A 404 -1.91 10.96 -7.67
N HIS A 405 -3.13 10.90 -7.11
CA HIS A 405 -4.30 11.61 -7.63
C HIS A 405 -4.04 13.10 -7.86
N GLN A 406 -3.25 13.72 -6.99
CA GLN A 406 -2.90 15.14 -7.10
C GLN A 406 -1.59 15.40 -7.84
N ASN A 407 -0.97 14.36 -8.41
CA ASN A 407 0.36 14.38 -9.01
C ASN A 407 1.48 14.85 -8.07
N TYR A 408 1.31 14.76 -6.75
CA TYR A 408 2.31 15.07 -5.74
C TYR A 408 3.31 13.92 -5.59
N ALA A 409 4.16 13.69 -6.60
CA ALA A 409 5.10 12.56 -6.56
C ALA A 409 6.00 12.59 -5.32
N HIS A 410 6.48 13.76 -4.88
CA HIS A 410 7.28 13.86 -3.67
C HIS A 410 6.54 13.31 -2.44
N ALA A 411 5.28 13.72 -2.23
CA ALA A 411 4.46 13.20 -1.15
C ALA A 411 4.21 11.68 -1.30
N ALA A 412 3.88 11.21 -2.51
CA ALA A 412 3.63 9.79 -2.76
C ALA A 412 4.86 8.92 -2.43
N LEU A 413 6.06 9.34 -2.84
CA LEU A 413 7.29 8.58 -2.57
C LEU A 413 7.68 8.62 -1.09
N HIS A 414 7.40 9.73 -0.40
CA HIS A 414 7.61 9.80 1.04
C HIS A 414 6.61 8.95 1.84
N GLU A 415 5.36 8.82 1.36
CA GLU A 415 4.39 7.87 1.91
C GLU A 415 4.84 6.41 1.70
N VAL A 416 5.49 6.09 0.58
CA VAL A 416 6.09 4.75 0.38
C VAL A 416 7.20 4.50 1.41
N TYR A 417 8.03 5.50 1.70
CA TYR A 417 9.05 5.38 2.74
C TYR A 417 8.43 5.14 4.12
N GLU A 418 7.42 5.93 4.50
CA GLU A 418 6.68 5.77 5.76
C GLU A 418 6.00 4.39 5.86
N PHE A 419 5.40 3.92 4.76
CA PHE A 419 4.81 2.58 4.66
C PHE A 419 5.85 1.47 4.82
N ASP A 420 7.04 1.64 4.24
CA ASP A 420 8.15 0.71 4.39
C ASP A 420 8.63 0.62 5.84
N GLN A 421 8.68 1.74 6.56
CA GLN A 421 9.02 1.77 7.98
C GLN A 421 8.00 1.04 8.86
N ALA A 422 6.71 1.12 8.51
CA ALA A 422 5.66 0.36 9.20
C ALA A 422 5.78 -1.16 8.97
N ILE A 423 6.19 -1.57 7.77
CA ILE A 423 6.48 -2.98 7.45
C ILE A 423 7.68 -3.48 8.25
N GLU A 424 8.76 -2.69 8.31
CA GLU A 424 9.95 -3.00 9.12
C GLU A 424 9.57 -3.18 10.60
N ALA A 425 8.78 -2.25 11.16
CA ALA A 425 8.33 -2.35 12.54
C ALA A 425 7.50 -3.62 12.80
N ALA A 426 6.65 -4.06 11.87
CA ALA A 426 5.92 -5.31 12.04
C ALA A 426 6.83 -6.55 11.95
N LEU A 427 7.86 -6.52 11.12
CA LEU A 427 8.86 -7.60 11.05
C LEU A 427 9.65 -7.73 12.35
N GLU A 428 9.97 -6.60 12.99
CA GLU A 428 10.70 -6.56 14.27
C GLU A 428 9.83 -6.98 15.46
N ASN A 429 8.54 -6.63 15.43
CA ASN A 429 7.61 -6.85 16.54
C ASN A 429 6.75 -8.12 16.38
N THR A 430 7.05 -8.99 15.41
CA THR A 430 6.36 -10.27 15.25
C THR A 430 7.30 -11.43 15.02
N ASN A 431 6.85 -12.63 15.40
CA ASN A 431 7.60 -13.84 15.15
C ASN A 431 7.27 -14.40 13.75
N ALA A 432 8.28 -14.38 12.87
CA ALA A 432 8.18 -14.82 11.48
C ALA A 432 7.79 -16.31 11.30
N ASN A 433 7.89 -17.14 12.33
CA ASN A 433 7.46 -18.54 12.27
C ASN A 433 5.95 -18.74 12.52
N GLU A 434 5.26 -17.73 13.05
CA GLU A 434 3.82 -17.79 13.35
C GLU A 434 3.01 -16.67 12.70
N THR A 435 3.66 -15.72 12.04
CA THR A 435 3.02 -14.55 11.42
C THR A 435 3.19 -14.58 9.90
N LEU A 436 2.08 -14.58 9.17
CA LEU A 436 2.06 -14.31 7.73
C LEU A 436 2.02 -12.80 7.53
N ILE A 437 2.99 -12.26 6.81
CA ILE A 437 2.98 -10.85 6.37
C ILE A 437 2.83 -10.82 4.86
N LEU A 438 1.81 -10.11 4.38
CA LEU A 438 1.58 -9.81 2.97
C LEU A 438 1.77 -8.32 2.73
N VAL A 439 2.45 -7.94 1.66
CA VAL A 439 2.54 -6.55 1.19
C VAL A 439 2.04 -6.53 -0.24
N THR A 440 1.08 -5.67 -0.54
CA THR A 440 0.49 -5.52 -1.88
C THR A 440 0.01 -4.09 -2.08
N ALA A 441 -0.40 -3.79 -3.31
CA ALA A 441 -1.32 -2.69 -3.58
C ALA A 441 -2.71 -3.23 -3.91
N ASP A 442 -3.68 -2.34 -3.93
CA ASP A 442 -5.05 -2.61 -4.38
C ASP A 442 -5.19 -2.29 -5.89
N HIS A 443 -4.53 -1.26 -6.39
CA HIS A 443 -4.31 -0.93 -7.81
C HIS A 443 -3.01 -0.15 -8.00
N SER A 444 -2.73 0.31 -9.23
CA SER A 444 -1.61 1.23 -9.50
C SER A 444 -2.11 2.66 -9.79
N HIS A 445 -1.26 3.49 -10.37
CA HIS A 445 -1.53 4.82 -10.92
C HIS A 445 -0.95 4.94 -12.32
N SER A 446 -1.42 5.92 -13.06
CA SER A 446 -0.92 6.31 -14.37
C SER A 446 0.39 7.11 -14.28
N VAL A 447 1.28 6.75 -13.34
CA VAL A 447 2.59 7.35 -13.13
C VAL A 447 3.66 6.65 -13.97
N THR A 448 4.58 7.42 -14.55
CA THR A 448 5.66 6.91 -15.39
C THR A 448 7.02 7.29 -14.84
N LEU A 449 8.01 6.40 -15.06
CA LEU A 449 9.42 6.65 -14.82
C LEU A 449 10.14 6.78 -16.16
N ASN A 450 10.50 8.01 -16.55
CA ASN A 450 10.99 8.35 -17.88
C ASN A 450 12.52 8.25 -17.99
N GLY A 451 13.01 7.95 -19.20
CA GLY A 451 14.44 7.86 -19.52
C GLY A 451 15.02 9.18 -20.04
N TYR A 452 16.33 9.45 -19.94
CA TYR A 452 17.43 8.57 -19.53
C TYR A 452 18.34 9.24 -18.48
N PRO A 453 17.86 9.47 -17.25
CA PRO A 453 18.65 10.09 -16.19
C PRO A 453 19.86 9.21 -15.83
N LYS A 454 20.94 9.85 -15.34
CA LYS A 454 22.12 9.14 -14.86
C LYS A 454 21.81 8.40 -13.56
N ARG A 455 22.57 7.35 -13.25
CA ARG A 455 22.53 6.72 -11.92
C ARG A 455 22.90 7.74 -10.84
N GLY A 456 22.13 7.77 -9.75
CA GLY A 456 22.22 8.75 -8.68
C GLY A 456 21.63 10.13 -9.02
N ASN A 457 20.94 10.26 -10.16
CA ASN A 457 20.12 11.43 -10.43
C ASN A 457 18.96 11.45 -9.45
N ASP A 458 18.64 12.63 -8.94
CA ASP A 458 17.45 12.84 -8.13
C ASP A 458 16.21 12.29 -8.83
N ILE A 459 15.48 11.39 -8.16
CA ILE A 459 14.29 10.75 -8.71
C ILE A 459 13.17 11.74 -8.99
N LEU A 460 13.14 12.88 -8.30
CA LEU A 460 12.22 14.00 -8.54
C LEU A 460 12.77 15.02 -9.56
N GLY A 461 13.98 14.78 -10.07
CA GLY A 461 14.66 15.65 -11.02
C GLY A 461 14.33 15.37 -12.49
N PHE A 462 15.07 16.01 -13.39
CA PHE A 462 14.87 15.87 -14.84
C PHE A 462 15.39 14.56 -15.41
N ALA A 463 14.67 14.01 -16.39
CA ALA A 463 15.07 12.83 -17.14
C ALA A 463 16.12 13.14 -18.22
N ASN A 464 16.13 14.38 -18.72
CA ASN A 464 17.08 14.90 -19.69
C ASN A 464 17.87 16.10 -19.13
N LYS A 465 18.70 16.75 -19.96
CA LYS A 465 19.47 17.91 -19.49
C LYS A 465 18.50 19.09 -19.30
N ALA A 466 18.60 19.76 -18.15
CA ALA A 466 17.83 20.97 -17.88
C ALA A 466 18.06 22.10 -18.92
N SER A 467 19.16 22.05 -19.67
CA SER A 467 19.48 22.98 -20.77
C SER A 467 18.81 22.66 -22.10
N ASP A 468 18.15 21.50 -22.22
CA ASP A 468 17.49 21.11 -23.47
C ASP A 468 16.28 22.02 -23.74
N PRO A 469 15.86 22.20 -25.01
CA PRO A 469 14.73 23.06 -25.36
C PRO A 469 13.41 22.68 -24.67
N MET A 470 13.28 21.41 -24.25
CA MET A 470 12.17 20.90 -23.44
C MET A 470 12.76 20.00 -22.35
N ALA A 471 12.94 20.54 -21.15
CA ALA A 471 13.23 19.74 -19.97
C ALA A 471 11.96 19.02 -19.51
N TYR A 472 12.07 17.73 -19.20
CA TYR A 472 10.97 16.94 -18.64
C TYR A 472 11.44 16.09 -17.47
N GLU A 473 10.50 15.78 -16.58
CA GLU A 473 10.78 15.15 -15.29
C GLU A 473 10.97 13.64 -15.43
N THR A 474 11.79 13.10 -14.54
CA THR A 474 11.99 11.65 -14.39
C THR A 474 10.68 10.98 -14.01
N ILE A 475 9.90 11.60 -13.12
CA ILE A 475 8.52 11.18 -12.82
C ILE A 475 7.55 12.09 -13.54
N MET A 476 6.63 11.51 -14.29
CA MET A 476 5.48 12.21 -14.88
C MET A 476 4.22 11.38 -14.71
N TYR A 477 3.08 11.97 -15.04
CA TYR A 477 1.80 11.30 -15.05
C TYR A 477 1.17 11.35 -16.44
N ALA A 478 0.41 10.31 -16.79
CA ALA A 478 -0.35 10.32 -18.03
C ALA A 478 -1.45 11.39 -17.96
N ASN A 479 -2.06 11.60 -16.80
CA ASN A 479 -3.17 12.53 -16.62
C ASN A 479 -3.18 13.11 -15.20
N GLY A 480 -4.05 14.10 -14.95
CA GLY A 480 -4.20 14.70 -13.63
C GLY A 480 -4.03 16.22 -13.59
N PRO A 481 -4.11 16.81 -12.38
CA PRO A 481 -4.12 18.25 -12.20
C PRO A 481 -2.78 18.92 -12.54
N GLY A 482 -1.67 18.17 -12.52
CA GLY A 482 -0.36 18.65 -12.94
C GLY A 482 -0.33 19.20 -14.35
N PHE A 483 -1.26 18.79 -15.23
CA PHE A 483 -1.43 19.39 -16.55
C PHE A 483 -1.59 20.91 -16.47
N TYR A 484 -2.47 21.39 -15.58
CA TYR A 484 -2.82 22.81 -15.50
C TYR A 484 -1.67 23.65 -14.94
N ASP A 485 -0.92 23.11 -13.98
CA ASP A 485 0.21 23.81 -13.35
C ASP A 485 1.41 23.97 -14.32
N HIS A 486 1.43 23.18 -15.40
CA HIS A 486 2.51 23.10 -16.37
C HIS A 486 2.16 23.75 -17.72
N LEU A 487 0.96 24.32 -17.90
CA LEU A 487 0.63 25.07 -19.10
C LEU A 487 1.45 26.37 -19.19
N ALA A 488 1.94 26.69 -20.39
CA ALA A 488 2.56 27.98 -20.63
C ALA A 488 1.49 29.09 -20.61
N ASN A 489 1.72 30.15 -19.83
CA ASN A 489 0.80 31.28 -19.72
C ASN A 489 0.83 32.24 -20.93
N ASP A 490 1.67 31.99 -21.93
CA ASP A 490 1.89 32.91 -23.06
C ASP A 490 1.37 32.35 -24.39
N THR A 491 0.15 32.73 -24.74
CA THR A 491 -0.48 32.41 -26.04
C THR A 491 0.33 32.87 -27.26
N ALA A 492 1.16 33.92 -27.14
CA ALA A 492 1.99 34.41 -28.24
C ALA A 492 3.27 33.56 -28.44
N ALA A 493 3.77 32.93 -27.38
CA ALA A 493 4.85 31.96 -27.46
C ALA A 493 4.39 30.64 -28.07
N VAL A 494 3.20 30.14 -27.68
CA VAL A 494 2.58 28.92 -28.24
C VAL A 494 2.40 29.01 -29.77
N ALA A 495 2.10 30.20 -30.29
CA ALA A 495 1.94 30.45 -31.72
C ALA A 495 3.26 30.37 -32.53
N GLN A 496 4.42 30.48 -31.88
CA GLN A 496 5.74 30.47 -32.53
C GLN A 496 6.35 29.07 -32.59
N SER A 497 5.99 28.17 -31.68
CA SER A 497 6.41 26.77 -31.70
C SER A 497 5.45 25.91 -30.87
N PRO A 498 5.05 24.72 -31.34
CA PRO A 498 4.27 23.77 -30.53
C PRO A 498 5.02 23.29 -29.28
N LEU A 499 6.34 23.48 -29.19
CA LEU A 499 7.13 23.24 -27.98
C LEU A 499 6.84 24.28 -26.88
N ASN A 500 6.25 25.43 -27.20
CA ASN A 500 5.95 26.49 -26.23
C ASN A 500 4.59 26.29 -25.54
N PHE A 501 3.95 25.14 -25.71
CA PHE A 501 2.71 24.76 -25.01
C PHE A 501 2.95 24.53 -23.51
N TRP A 502 4.12 24.00 -23.14
CA TRP A 502 4.48 23.69 -21.77
C TRP A 502 5.36 24.78 -21.15
N LYS A 503 5.18 24.98 -19.85
CA LYS A 503 6.06 25.81 -19.03
C LYS A 503 7.48 25.26 -19.07
N ASN A 504 8.46 26.15 -19.24
CA ASN A 504 9.87 25.76 -19.16
C ASN A 504 10.24 25.44 -17.69
N LEU A 505 10.37 24.16 -17.37
CA LEU A 505 10.67 23.68 -16.02
C LEU A 505 12.08 24.05 -15.54
N SER A 506 13.01 24.36 -16.45
CA SER A 506 14.35 24.85 -16.09
C SER A 506 14.33 26.22 -15.38
N THR A 507 13.18 26.89 -15.35
CA THR A 507 12.99 28.18 -14.65
C THR A 507 12.55 28.01 -13.20
N LEU A 508 12.17 26.80 -12.77
CA LEU A 508 11.81 26.50 -11.39
C LEU A 508 13.05 26.34 -10.53
N THR A 509 12.96 26.79 -9.27
CA THR A 509 14.03 26.57 -8.29
C THR A 509 13.95 25.14 -7.74
N ALA A 510 15.07 24.64 -7.20
CA ALA A 510 15.11 23.37 -6.48
C ALA A 510 14.07 23.33 -5.33
N GLU A 511 13.92 24.44 -4.59
CA GLU A 511 12.93 24.56 -3.52
C GLU A 511 11.49 24.40 -4.02
N GLN A 512 11.17 24.92 -5.20
CA GLN A 512 9.83 24.80 -5.80
C GLN A 512 9.52 23.36 -6.23
N VAL A 513 10.45 22.69 -6.91
CA VAL A 513 10.25 21.31 -7.41
C VAL A 513 10.25 20.29 -6.26
N HIS A 514 10.95 20.58 -5.17
CA HIS A 514 10.95 19.76 -3.96
C HIS A 514 9.87 20.14 -2.94
N ALA A 515 9.04 21.15 -3.23
CA ALA A 515 7.95 21.49 -2.33
C ALA A 515 7.01 20.27 -2.18
N PRO A 516 6.54 19.94 -0.96
CA PRO A 516 5.70 18.77 -0.74
C PRO A 516 4.43 18.73 -1.60
N ASN A 517 3.88 19.91 -1.93
CA ASN A 517 2.69 20.10 -2.74
C ASN A 517 3.00 20.53 -4.19
N TYR A 518 4.22 20.30 -4.68
CA TYR A 518 4.52 20.46 -6.10
C TYR A 518 3.88 19.33 -6.91
N ARG A 519 2.96 19.68 -7.82
CA ARG A 519 2.42 18.74 -8.80
C ARG A 519 3.46 18.48 -9.86
N HIS A 520 3.70 17.23 -10.21
CA HIS A 520 4.54 16.88 -11.36
C HIS A 520 3.73 16.94 -12.65
N MET A 521 4.43 17.04 -13.77
CA MET A 521 3.82 17.22 -15.08
C MET A 521 2.87 16.06 -15.45
N ALA A 522 1.72 16.42 -16.03
CA ALA A 522 0.75 15.47 -16.58
C ALA A 522 0.32 15.83 -18.01
N THR A 523 -0.03 14.83 -18.83
CA THR A 523 -0.30 15.05 -20.27
C THR A 523 -1.77 15.26 -20.64
N VAL A 524 -2.70 14.71 -19.85
CA VAL A 524 -4.15 14.85 -20.06
C VAL A 524 -4.79 15.55 -18.86
N PRO A 525 -5.56 16.63 -19.07
CA PRO A 525 -6.14 17.38 -17.97
C PRO A 525 -7.24 16.59 -17.26
N LEU A 526 -7.06 16.35 -15.97
CA LEU A 526 -8.11 15.88 -15.06
C LEU A 526 -7.99 16.63 -13.73
N LYS A 527 -9.06 16.65 -12.93
CA LYS A 527 -9.01 17.21 -11.57
C LYS A 527 -8.21 16.33 -10.61
N ASP A 528 -8.35 15.04 -10.81
CA ASP A 528 -7.60 13.99 -10.15
C ASP A 528 -7.05 13.07 -11.24
N GLU A 529 -5.80 12.67 -11.08
CA GLU A 529 -5.19 11.61 -11.87
C GLU A 529 -5.98 10.30 -11.70
N SER A 530 -5.99 9.45 -12.71
CA SER A 530 -6.68 8.16 -12.67
C SER A 530 -5.76 7.03 -12.21
N HIS A 531 -6.30 6.06 -11.46
CA HIS A 531 -5.62 4.80 -11.18
C HIS A 531 -5.04 4.12 -12.43
N GLY A 532 -4.05 3.25 -12.21
CA GLY A 532 -3.47 2.33 -13.18
C GLY A 532 -4.16 0.97 -13.12
N GLY A 533 -4.45 0.39 -14.28
CA GLY A 533 -5.19 -0.88 -14.42
C GLY A 533 -4.32 -2.11 -14.63
N GLU A 534 -3.00 -1.96 -14.59
CA GLU A 534 -2.06 -3.07 -14.66
C GLU A 534 -2.05 -3.91 -13.38
N ASP A 535 -1.46 -5.11 -13.50
CA ASP A 535 -1.29 -6.01 -12.37
C ASP A 535 -0.36 -5.38 -11.31
N VAL A 536 -0.70 -5.61 -10.05
CA VAL A 536 0.12 -5.19 -8.90
C VAL A 536 0.88 -6.36 -8.31
N ILE A 537 2.04 -6.10 -7.71
CA ILE A 537 2.86 -7.13 -7.09
C ILE A 537 2.42 -7.41 -5.65
N VAL A 538 2.51 -8.67 -5.26
CA VAL A 538 2.28 -9.16 -3.90
C VAL A 538 3.58 -9.76 -3.40
N PHE A 539 4.06 -9.32 -2.25
CA PHE A 539 5.20 -9.90 -1.52
C PHE A 539 4.69 -10.65 -0.29
N ALA A 540 5.28 -11.81 0.01
CA ALA A 540 4.86 -12.61 1.16
C ALA A 540 6.02 -13.17 2.01
N ASN A 541 5.84 -13.12 3.32
CA ASN A 541 6.75 -13.68 4.33
C ASN A 541 5.98 -14.51 5.38
N GLY A 542 6.63 -15.52 5.97
CA GLY A 542 6.04 -16.34 7.03
C GLY A 542 5.21 -17.55 6.57
N PRO A 543 4.45 -18.21 7.46
CA PRO A 543 3.65 -19.40 7.15
C PRO A 543 2.64 -19.16 6.03
N GLY A 544 2.58 -20.05 5.04
CA GLY A 544 1.67 -19.91 3.88
C GLY A 544 2.17 -18.97 2.77
N SER A 545 3.26 -18.22 2.97
CA SER A 545 3.80 -17.27 1.97
C SER A 545 4.13 -17.89 0.61
N SER A 546 4.52 -19.17 0.57
CA SER A 546 4.82 -19.88 -0.69
C SER A 546 3.62 -20.10 -1.62
N LEU A 547 2.39 -19.80 -1.15
CA LEU A 547 1.18 -19.81 -1.96
C LEU A 547 1.08 -18.59 -2.88
N VAL A 548 1.85 -17.53 -2.59
CA VAL A 548 1.96 -16.33 -3.42
C VAL A 548 3.02 -16.59 -4.49
N ARG A 549 2.56 -16.99 -5.68
CA ARG A 549 3.41 -17.29 -6.84
C ARG A 549 2.62 -17.20 -8.13
N GLY A 550 3.27 -16.77 -9.21
CA GLY A 550 2.66 -16.65 -10.53
C GLY A 550 1.74 -15.43 -10.65
N VAL A 551 0.73 -15.53 -11.53
CA VAL A 551 -0.26 -14.49 -11.79
C VAL A 551 -1.64 -15.00 -11.38
N PHE A 552 -2.38 -14.23 -10.60
CA PHE A 552 -3.67 -14.65 -10.04
C PHE A 552 -4.67 -13.49 -9.97
N GLU A 553 -5.95 -13.84 -9.77
CA GLU A 553 -6.96 -12.83 -9.46
C GLU A 553 -6.72 -12.24 -8.06
N GLN A 554 -6.90 -10.93 -7.90
CA GLN A 554 -6.66 -10.27 -6.61
C GLN A 554 -7.47 -10.86 -5.44
N ASN A 555 -8.66 -11.42 -5.69
CA ASN A 555 -9.47 -12.06 -4.65
C ASN A 555 -8.85 -13.34 -4.07
N TYR A 556 -7.84 -13.91 -4.73
CA TYR A 556 -7.05 -15.03 -4.22
C TYR A 556 -6.35 -14.70 -2.89
N LEU A 557 -6.02 -13.43 -2.63
CA LEU A 557 -5.37 -13.03 -1.38
C LEU A 557 -6.21 -13.35 -0.14
N ALA A 558 -7.53 -13.17 -0.22
CA ALA A 558 -8.45 -13.58 0.85
C ALA A 558 -8.35 -15.08 1.14
N TYR A 559 -8.21 -15.90 0.08
CA TYR A 559 -8.11 -17.35 0.19
C TYR A 559 -6.74 -17.81 0.70
N VAL A 560 -5.65 -17.11 0.34
CA VAL A 560 -4.32 -17.34 0.94
C VAL A 560 -4.37 -17.09 2.45
N MET A 561 -4.94 -15.96 2.88
CA MET A 561 -5.11 -15.64 4.29
C MET A 561 -6.04 -16.64 5.00
N SER A 562 -7.16 -17.00 4.36
CA SER A 562 -8.11 -17.99 4.88
C SER A 562 -7.45 -19.36 5.14
N TYR A 563 -6.71 -19.87 4.15
CA TYR A 563 -6.04 -21.16 4.25
C TYR A 563 -4.88 -21.15 5.24
N ALA A 564 -4.04 -20.11 5.22
CA ALA A 564 -2.88 -19.99 6.12
C ALA A 564 -3.32 -19.76 7.57
N GLY A 565 -4.36 -18.96 7.79
CA GLY A 565 -4.90 -18.61 9.10
C GLY A 565 -5.87 -19.61 9.71
N CYS A 566 -6.20 -20.70 9.00
CA CYS A 566 -7.22 -21.67 9.40
C CYS A 566 -8.57 -21.02 9.73
N MET A 567 -9.00 -20.07 8.91
CA MET A 567 -10.20 -19.28 9.10
C MET A 567 -10.99 -19.19 7.79
N GLY A 568 -12.31 -19.03 7.85
CA GLY A 568 -13.11 -18.76 6.65
C GLY A 568 -13.18 -19.93 5.65
N PRO A 569 -13.53 -19.66 4.38
CA PRO A 569 -13.91 -20.68 3.40
C PRO A 569 -12.84 -21.72 3.06
N ALA A 570 -11.56 -21.38 3.15
CA ALA A 570 -10.45 -22.25 2.81
C ALA A 570 -9.81 -22.98 4.02
N LYS A 571 -10.40 -22.88 5.22
CA LYS A 571 -9.84 -23.53 6.42
C LYS A 571 -9.82 -25.07 6.33
N ASP A 572 -10.82 -25.64 5.68
CA ASP A 572 -11.00 -27.08 5.51
C ASP A 572 -10.53 -27.57 4.12
N PHE A 573 -9.67 -26.81 3.45
CA PHE A 573 -9.13 -27.20 2.14
C PHE A 573 -8.31 -28.50 2.22
N ASP A 574 -7.66 -28.75 3.37
CA ASP A 574 -7.00 -30.01 3.70
C ASP A 574 -7.00 -30.26 5.24
N GLU A 575 -6.32 -31.32 5.68
CA GLU A 575 -6.29 -31.73 7.10
C GLU A 575 -5.31 -30.91 7.98
N THR A 576 -4.56 -29.98 7.41
CA THR A 576 -3.43 -29.33 8.12
C THR A 576 -3.88 -28.41 9.27
N CYS A 577 -5.08 -27.84 9.19
CA CYS A 577 -5.67 -27.07 10.29
C CYS A 577 -6.15 -27.95 11.46
N ARG A 578 -6.50 -29.22 11.19
CA ARG A 578 -6.94 -30.18 12.21
C ARG A 578 -5.74 -30.80 12.93
N SER A 579 -4.67 -31.08 12.17
CA SER A 579 -3.43 -31.63 12.75
C SER A 579 -2.70 -30.61 13.63
N SER A 580 -2.72 -29.32 13.30
CA SER A 580 -2.17 -28.27 14.17
C SER A 580 -2.90 -28.12 15.50
N ALA A 581 -4.22 -28.34 15.53
CA ALA A 581 -4.98 -28.35 16.77
C ALA A 581 -4.63 -29.57 17.66
N SER A 582 -4.37 -30.73 17.05
CA SER A 582 -4.00 -31.96 17.77
C SER A 582 -2.61 -31.92 18.41
N SER A 583 -1.64 -31.21 17.82
CA SER A 583 -0.29 -31.07 18.41
C SER A 583 -0.28 -30.22 19.68
N LEU A 584 -1.18 -29.23 19.79
CA LEU A 584 -1.37 -28.44 21.02
C LEU A 584 -2.03 -29.25 22.14
N ALA A 585 -2.98 -30.13 21.81
CA ALA A 585 -3.61 -31.02 22.79
C ALA A 585 -2.66 -32.11 23.34
N SER A 586 -1.69 -32.56 22.55
CA SER A 586 -0.69 -33.55 23.00
C SER A 586 0.39 -33.00 23.93
N ALA A 587 0.55 -31.68 24.02
CA ALA A 587 1.57 -31.05 24.88
C ALA A 587 1.16 -30.97 26.36
N THR A 588 -0.11 -31.23 26.71
CA THR A 588 -0.64 -31.16 28.08
C THR A 588 -0.77 -32.51 28.78
N THR A 589 -0.28 -33.61 28.19
CA THR A 589 -0.23 -34.91 28.85
C THR A 589 1.20 -35.45 28.87
N MET A 590 2.06 -34.86 29.69
CA MET A 590 3.13 -35.65 30.30
C MET A 590 2.44 -36.68 31.21
N PRO A 591 2.62 -37.99 31.00
CA PRO A 591 2.09 -38.96 31.93
C PRO A 591 2.85 -38.79 33.24
N LEU A 592 2.11 -38.49 34.30
CA LEU A 592 2.52 -38.43 35.70
C LEU A 592 2.94 -39.81 36.24
N LEU A 593 3.73 -40.58 35.47
CA LEU A 593 4.06 -41.98 35.74
C LEU A 593 5.52 -42.22 36.15
N ILE A 594 6.36 -41.17 36.23
CA ILE A 594 7.77 -41.32 36.63
C ILE A 594 8.05 -40.83 38.06
N VAL A 595 7.16 -40.06 38.70
CA VAL A 595 7.39 -39.58 40.08
C VAL A 595 6.93 -40.58 41.16
N LEU A 596 6.10 -41.56 40.83
CA LEU A 596 5.65 -42.60 41.79
C LEU A 596 6.64 -43.77 41.96
N ALA A 597 7.67 -43.89 41.12
CA ALA A 597 8.65 -44.97 41.20
C ALA A 597 9.82 -44.69 42.16
N VAL A 598 10.00 -43.45 42.64
CA VAL A 598 11.10 -43.08 43.56
C VAL A 598 10.65 -43.02 45.04
N CYS A 599 9.35 -42.98 45.32
CA CYS A 599 8.84 -42.95 46.70
C CYS A 599 8.52 -44.32 47.33
N LEU A 600 8.67 -45.43 46.60
CA LEU A 600 8.37 -46.78 47.11
C LEU A 600 9.61 -47.64 47.42
N ILE A 601 10.84 -47.13 47.22
CA ILE A 601 12.08 -47.89 47.51
C ILE A 601 12.63 -47.63 48.93
N ASN A 602 12.09 -46.66 49.68
CA ASN A 602 12.53 -46.37 51.06
C ASN A 602 11.63 -46.91 52.17
N TYR A 603 10.76 -47.90 51.90
CA TYR A 603 9.91 -48.51 52.94
C TYR A 603 10.15 -50.01 53.20
N PHE A 604 11.17 -50.62 52.58
CA PHE A 604 11.65 -51.94 52.97
C PHE A 604 13.18 -51.98 52.96
N LYS A 605 13.78 -51.56 54.07
CA LYS A 605 15.02 -52.11 54.61
C LYS A 605 15.15 -51.79 56.09
#